data_AF-A0A4P8SN94-F1
#
_entry.id   AF-A0A4P8SN94-F1
#
_cell.length_a   1.000
_cell.length_b   1.000
_cell.length_c   1.000
_cell.angle_alpha   90.00
_cell.angle_beta   90.00
_cell.angle_gamma   90.00
#
_symmetry.space_group_name_H-M   'P 1'
#
loop_
_entity.id
_entity.type
_entity.pdbx_description
1 polymer ?
#
loop_
_entity_poly.entity_id
_entity_poly.type
_entity_poly.pdbx_seq_one_letter_code
_entity_poly.pdbx_strand_id
1 'polypeptide(L)'
;MAKSLSYDSDLLAYDILADEIYRPDLIAYRIWGTAELRWVVTLVCGLEDECDAMVAGTEITVPTLAWIREQINTFSATSPEISGSLYVS
;
A
#
# COMPACT_ATOMS: atom_id res chain seq x y z
N MET A 1 3.84 11.56 18.98
CA MET A 1 4.63 10.50 18.31
C MET A 1 5.25 11.13 17.07
N ALA A 2 6.56 10.95 16.85
CA ALA A 2 7.32 11.68 15.83
C ALA A 2 7.03 11.14 14.42
N LYS A 3 6.57 12.01 13.51
CA LYS A 3 6.39 11.70 12.09
C LYS A 3 7.79 11.63 11.47
N SER A 4 8.20 10.45 11.01
CA SER A 4 9.51 10.20 10.39
C SER A 4 9.63 10.99 9.09
N LEU A 5 10.49 12.02 9.05
CA LEU A 5 10.81 12.85 7.89
C LEU A 5 11.71 12.09 6.88
N SER A 6 11.21 11.02 6.28
CA SER A 6 11.93 10.28 5.24
C SER A 6 11.40 10.67 3.86
N TYR A 7 12.10 11.57 3.17
CA TYR A 7 11.94 11.89 1.73
C TYR A 7 10.49 12.15 1.26
N ASP A 8 9.90 13.17 1.88
CA ASP A 8 8.54 13.69 1.65
C ASP A 8 8.51 14.56 0.38
N SER A 9 8.34 13.97 -0.79
CA SER A 9 7.98 14.78 -1.98
C SER A 9 6.88 14.16 -2.84
N ASP A 10 6.42 12.96 -2.52
CA ASP A 10 5.44 12.23 -3.34
C ASP A 10 4.50 11.35 -2.50
N LEU A 11 4.25 11.75 -1.24
CA LEU A 11 3.26 11.11 -0.37
C LEU A 11 1.96 11.91 -0.44
N LEU A 12 0.85 11.23 -0.70
CA LEU A 12 -0.49 11.78 -0.70
C LEU A 12 -1.10 11.59 0.69
N ALA A 13 -1.59 12.67 1.29
CA ALA A 13 -2.41 12.62 2.50
C ALA A 13 -3.88 12.41 2.11
N TYR A 14 -4.56 11.49 2.78
CA TYR A 14 -5.97 11.21 2.57
C TYR A 14 -6.68 10.93 3.89
N ASP A 15 -7.84 11.56 4.10
CA ASP A 15 -8.70 11.33 5.26
C ASP A 15 -9.72 10.22 4.99
N ILE A 16 -9.73 9.19 5.83
CA ILE A 16 -10.69 8.09 5.72
C ILE A 16 -12.10 8.58 6.07
N LEU A 17 -13.03 8.49 5.11
CA LEU A 17 -14.43 8.87 5.33
C LEU A 17 -15.21 7.75 6.02
N ALA A 18 -16.32 8.10 6.69
CA ALA A 18 -17.14 7.12 7.42
C ALA A 18 -17.80 6.05 6.52
N ASP A 19 -18.06 6.37 5.25
CA ASP A 19 -18.59 5.40 4.27
C ASP A 19 -17.52 4.40 3.79
N GLU A 20 -16.24 4.71 4.07
CA GLU A 20 -15.09 4.00 3.52
C GLU A 20 -14.50 2.97 4.48
N ILE A 21 -15.00 2.90 5.72
CA ILE A 21 -14.49 2.09 6.84
C ILE A 21 -14.25 0.62 6.46
N TYR A 22 -15.15 0.04 5.66
CA TYR A 22 -15.10 -1.36 5.21
C TYR A 22 -14.85 -1.49 3.71
N ARG A 23 -14.31 -0.43 3.09
CA ARG A 23 -14.19 -0.29 1.63
C ARG A 23 -12.79 0.22 1.26
N PRO A 24 -11.72 -0.55 1.53
CA PRO A 24 -10.38 -0.17 1.10
C PRO A 24 -10.28 -0.05 -0.44
N ASP A 25 -11.14 -0.76 -1.18
CA ASP A 25 -11.29 -0.64 -2.63
C ASP A 25 -11.76 0.75 -3.07
N LEU A 26 -12.68 1.38 -2.31
CA LEU A 26 -13.24 2.69 -2.62
C LEU A 26 -12.19 3.79 -2.39
N ILE A 27 -11.43 3.67 -1.30
CA ILE A 27 -10.29 4.55 -1.02
C ILE A 27 -9.26 4.46 -2.15
N ALA A 28 -8.87 3.24 -2.54
CA ALA A 28 -7.92 3.03 -3.63
C ALA A 28 -8.42 3.63 -4.95
N TYR A 29 -9.72 3.49 -5.25
CA TYR A 29 -10.33 4.09 -6.42
C TYR A 29 -10.30 5.62 -6.39
N ARG A 30 -10.55 6.26 -5.24
CA ARG A 30 -10.49 7.73 -5.12
C ARG A 30 -9.08 8.29 -5.26
N ILE A 31 -8.09 7.60 -4.71
CA ILE A 31 -6.70 8.08 -4.70
C ILE A 31 -6.02 7.81 -6.04
N TRP A 32 -6.14 6.59 -6.58
CA TRP A 32 -5.38 6.15 -7.75
C TRP A 32 -6.24 5.86 -9.00
N GLY A 33 -7.56 5.96 -8.90
CA GLY A 33 -8.47 5.62 -10.00
C GLY A 33 -8.63 4.10 -10.23
N THR A 34 -8.13 3.25 -9.32
CA THR A 34 -8.24 1.79 -9.43
C THR A 34 -8.49 1.13 -8.06
N ALA A 35 -9.41 0.16 -8.03
CA ALA A 35 -9.69 -0.66 -6.85
C ALA A 35 -8.66 -1.80 -6.67
N GLU A 36 -7.81 -2.06 -7.66
CA GLU A 36 -6.84 -3.17 -7.60
C GLU A 36 -5.75 -2.94 -6.55
N LEU A 37 -5.50 -1.68 -6.18
CA LEU A 37 -4.52 -1.29 -5.16
C LEU A 37 -5.10 -1.25 -3.75
N ARG A 38 -6.26 -1.86 -3.51
CA ARG A 38 -6.87 -1.95 -2.17
C ARG A 38 -5.93 -2.54 -1.12
N TRP A 39 -5.08 -3.48 -1.52
CA TRP A 39 -4.08 -4.10 -0.64
C TRP A 39 -3.08 -3.08 -0.08
N VAL A 40 -2.76 -2.02 -0.82
CA VAL A 40 -1.88 -0.93 -0.35
C VAL A 40 -2.55 -0.17 0.79
N VAL A 41 -3.85 0.10 0.68
CA VAL A 41 -4.63 0.77 1.72
C VAL A 41 -4.69 -0.09 2.98
N THR A 42 -4.96 -1.40 2.82
CA THR A 42 -4.97 -2.37 3.92
C THR A 42 -3.62 -2.39 4.66
N LEU A 43 -2.50 -2.38 3.92
CA LEU A 43 -1.15 -2.34 4.50
C LEU A 43 -0.86 -1.03 5.23
N VAL A 44 -1.21 0.12 4.64
CA VAL A 44 -0.99 1.44 5.27
C VAL A 44 -1.82 1.60 6.54
N CYS A 45 -3.04 1.05 6.55
CA CYS A 45 -3.91 1.05 7.72
C CYS A 45 -3.51 0.00 8.77
N GLY A 46 -2.56 -0.88 8.46
CA GLY A 46 -2.11 -1.94 9.37
C GLY A 46 -3.16 -3.00 9.65
N LEU A 47 -4.08 -3.24 8.71
CA LEU A 47 -5.12 -4.25 8.84
C LEU A 47 -4.57 -5.63 8.49
N GLU A 48 -4.93 -6.63 9.28
CA GLU A 48 -4.59 -8.04 8.98
C GLU A 48 -5.56 -8.65 7.96
N ASP A 49 -6.79 -8.16 7.92
CA ASP A 49 -7.86 -8.62 7.03
C ASP A 49 -8.51 -7.43 6.32
N GLU A 50 -8.84 -7.59 5.03
CA GLU A 50 -9.45 -6.52 4.21
C GLU A 50 -10.87 -6.18 4.64
N CYS A 51 -11.52 -7.04 5.43
CA CYS A 51 -12.85 -6.85 5.98
C CYS A 51 -12.83 -6.16 7.35
N ASP A 52 -11.63 -5.92 7.92
CA ASP A 52 -11.50 -5.24 9.20
C ASP A 52 -11.82 -3.74 9.07
N ALA A 53 -12.33 -3.15 10.16
CA ALA A 53 -12.84 -1.79 10.16
C ALA A 53 -11.70 -0.78 10.25
N MET A 54 -11.55 0.08 9.25
CA MET A 54 -10.66 1.24 9.35
C MET A 54 -11.20 2.30 10.30
N VAL A 55 -10.30 3.07 10.92
CA VAL A 55 -10.69 4.15 11.82
C VAL A 55 -11.06 5.40 11.01
N ALA A 56 -12.36 5.71 10.91
CA ALA A 56 -12.83 6.93 10.26
C ALA A 56 -12.24 8.21 10.88
N GLY A 57 -11.94 9.20 10.03
CA GLY A 57 -11.31 10.44 10.45
C GLY A 57 -9.81 10.32 10.74
N THR A 58 -9.19 9.19 10.39
CA THR A 58 -7.74 9.04 10.44
C THR A 58 -7.14 9.52 9.13
N GLU A 59 -6.12 10.39 9.23
CA GLU A 59 -5.29 10.78 8.10
C GLU A 59 -4.28 9.67 7.81
N ILE A 60 -4.32 9.11 6.60
CA ILE A 60 -3.33 8.16 6.11
C ILE A 60 -2.42 8.83 5.08
N THR A 61 -1.16 8.45 5.08
CA THR A 61 -0.19 8.85 4.06
C THR A 61 0.07 7.68 3.13
N VAL A 62 -0.25 7.85 1.86
CA VAL A 62 -0.10 6.80 0.84
C VAL A 62 0.85 7.25 -0.28
N PRO A 63 1.57 6.33 -0.92
CA PRO A 63 2.44 6.69 -2.05
C PRO A 63 1.64 7.03 -3.32
N THR A 64 2.23 7.73 -4.28
CA THR A 64 1.59 7.89 -5.60
C THR A 64 1.58 6.59 -6.40
N LEU A 65 0.70 6.57 -7.40
CA LEU A 65 0.62 5.48 -8.38
C LEU A 65 1.94 5.28 -9.15
N ALA A 66 2.66 6.37 -9.44
CA ALA A 66 3.93 6.30 -10.15
C ALA A 66 4.99 5.56 -9.32
N TRP A 67 5.08 5.89 -8.03
CA TRP A 67 5.98 5.23 -7.10
C TRP A 67 5.63 3.75 -6.94
N ILE A 68 4.35 3.40 -6.75
CA ILE A 68 3.91 1.99 -6.63
C ILE A 68 4.35 1.18 -7.86
N ARG A 69 4.14 1.72 -9.07
CA ARG A 69 4.55 1.05 -10.31
C ARG A 69 6.05 0.84 -10.40
N GLU A 70 6.84 1.84 -10.00
CA GLU A 70 8.30 1.74 -9.97
C GLU A 70 8.76 0.65 -9.00
N GLN A 71 8.16 0.56 -7.81
CA GLN A 71 8.49 -0.47 -6.82
C GLN A 71 8.12 -1.88 -7.31
N ILE A 72 6.95 -2.06 -7.92
CA ILE A 72 6.55 -3.34 -8.53
C ILE A 72 7.56 -3.76 -9.61
N ASN A 73 7.95 -2.83 -10.49
CA ASN A 73 8.94 -3.10 -11.54
C ASN A 73 10.31 -3.43 -10.96
N THR A 74 10.74 -2.70 -9.92
CA THR A 74 12.04 -2.92 -9.25
C THR A 74 12.09 -4.30 -8.61
N PHE A 75 11.01 -4.70 -7.93
CA PHE A 75 10.88 -6.04 -7.36
C PHE A 75 10.84 -7.12 -8.44
N SER A 76 10.11 -6.90 -9.54
CA SER A 76 10.05 -7.84 -10.67
C SER A 76 11.37 -7.96 -11.43
N ALA A 77 12.16 -6.88 -11.54
CA ALA A 77 13.45 -6.85 -12.21
C ALA A 77 14.56 -7.49 -11.36
N THR A 78 14.39 -7.45 -10.03
CA THR A 78 15.23 -8.18 -9.08
C THR A 78 14.77 -9.64 -9.07
N SER A 79 14.99 -10.37 -10.17
CA SER A 79 14.88 -11.82 -10.16
C SER A 79 15.79 -12.33 -9.03
N PRO A 80 15.25 -13.04 -8.01
CA PRO A 80 16.12 -13.76 -7.11
C PRO A 80 16.83 -14.79 -7.97
N GLU A 81 18.14 -14.66 -8.04
CA GLU A 81 19.03 -15.76 -8.37
C GLU A 81 18.75 -16.88 -7.35
N ILE A 82 17.69 -17.66 -7.61
CA ILE A 82 17.45 -18.93 -6.96
C ILE A 82 18.57 -19.83 -7.48
N SER A 83 19.74 -19.74 -6.85
CA SER A 83 20.81 -20.70 -7.01
C SER A 83 20.23 -22.05 -6.63
N GLY A 84 19.82 -22.80 -7.65
CA GLY A 84 19.36 -24.18 -7.53
C GLY A 84 20.48 -25.04 -6.94
N SER A 85 20.54 -25.10 -5.63
CA SER A 85 21.34 -26.03 -4.87
C SER A 85 20.41 -26.86 -3.98
N LEU A 86 19.48 -27.58 -4.62
CA LEU A 86 18.88 -28.76 -4.03
C LEU A 86 19.47 -30.00 -4.73
N TYR A 87 20.78 -30.14 -4.63
CA TYR A 87 21.41 -31.46 -4.61
C TYR A 87 21.71 -31.78 -3.15
N VAL A 88 20.90 -32.66 -2.56
CA VAL A 88 21.37 -33.54 -1.49
C VAL A 88 21.17 -34.96 -2.01
N SER A 89 22.32 -35.59 -2.18
CA SER A 89 22.60 -36.97 -2.59
C SER A 89 21.83 -38.04 -1.83
#